data_AF-A0A8T1PLL3-F1
#
_entry.id   AF-A0A8T1PLL3-F1
#
_cell.length_a   1.000
_cell.length_b   1.000
_cell.length_c   1.000
_cell.angle_alpha   90.00
_cell.angle_beta   90.00
_cell.angle_gamma   90.00
#
_symmetry.space_group_name_H-M   'P 1'
#
loop_
_entity.id
_entity.type
_entity.pdbx_description
1 polymer ?
#
loop_
_entity_poly.entity_id
_entity_poly.type
_entity_poly.pdbx_seq_one_letter_code
_entity_poly.pdbx_strand_id
1 'polypeptide(L)'
;MRKNYDPVPQWWFYTLLMVVVGLSLLACEGFGKQLQLPFWGILLAMLLALSFTLPVAVITATTNQQPGLNVITELIIGYMYPGKPLANVAFKTYGTISMSQAITFLSDFKLGHYMKIPPKSMFIVQLAGTLVASSVYFGTSWWLITSVEHICDPSKLPEGSPWTCPGDDVFYNASIIWGVVGPLRMFGPLGLYSKMNYLFLIGILAPVPVWVFSRLFPEQMWICLINMPIIIGGAGGMPPAKAVNYICWGAVGIFFNFFVYRRFKGWWARHNYILSAGLDAGVAFMAILCYFTLQVRDINGMRWWGLDLDDHCPLASCPTAPGIEVEGCPVFT
;
A
#
# COMPACT_ATOMS: atom_id res chain seq x y z
N MET A 1 -34.74 0.15 -7.34
CA MET A 1 -34.02 0.12 -8.63
C MET A 1 -34.09 -1.21 -9.40
N ARG A 2 -34.59 -2.33 -8.84
CA ARG A 2 -34.66 -3.64 -9.54
C ARG A 2 -35.46 -3.70 -10.87
N LYS A 3 -36.06 -2.60 -11.34
CA LYS A 3 -36.99 -2.59 -12.49
C LYS A 3 -36.54 -1.84 -13.75
N ASN A 4 -35.56 -0.91 -13.68
CA ASN A 4 -35.22 -0.08 -14.85
C ASN A 4 -33.90 -0.43 -15.54
N TYR A 5 -32.99 -1.15 -14.88
CA TYR A 5 -31.71 -1.52 -15.45
C TYR A 5 -31.48 -3.02 -15.33
N ASP A 6 -31.11 -3.64 -16.45
CA ASP A 6 -30.71 -5.03 -16.44
C ASP A 6 -29.47 -5.23 -15.57
N PRO A 7 -29.43 -6.28 -14.73
CA PRO A 7 -28.20 -6.65 -14.05
C PRO A 7 -27.12 -7.04 -15.06
N VAL A 8 -25.86 -6.92 -14.64
CA VAL A 8 -24.74 -7.44 -15.43
C VAL A 8 -24.86 -8.97 -15.46
N PRO A 9 -24.84 -9.59 -16.65
CA PRO A 9 -24.87 -11.04 -16.75
C PRO A 9 -23.70 -11.67 -16.00
N GLN A 10 -23.96 -12.69 -15.18
CA GLN A 10 -22.90 -13.35 -14.39
C GLN A 10 -21.80 -13.94 -15.28
N TRP A 11 -22.15 -14.35 -16.51
CA TRP A 11 -21.17 -14.90 -17.45
C TRP A 11 -20.05 -13.90 -17.81
N TRP A 12 -20.27 -12.58 -17.73
CA TRP A 12 -19.21 -11.58 -17.97
C TRP A 12 -18.11 -11.66 -16.91
N PHE A 13 -18.48 -11.95 -15.67
CA PHE A 13 -17.53 -12.14 -14.58
C PHE A 13 -16.77 -13.45 -14.72
N TYR A 14 -17.46 -14.54 -15.07
CA TYR A 14 -16.83 -15.84 -15.28
C TYR A 14 -15.89 -15.83 -16.48
N THR A 15 -16.25 -15.19 -17.60
CA THR A 15 -15.35 -15.06 -18.75
C THR A 15 -14.12 -14.24 -18.42
N LEU A 16 -14.29 -13.10 -17.73
CA LEU A 16 -13.17 -12.27 -17.30
C LEU A 16 -12.24 -13.02 -16.34
N LEU A 17 -12.82 -13.74 -15.36
CA LEU A 17 -12.04 -14.57 -14.44
C LEU A 17 -11.22 -15.62 -15.19
N MET A 18 -11.84 -16.36 -16.11
CA MET A 18 -11.15 -17.39 -16.89
C MET A 18 -10.01 -16.80 -17.73
N VAL A 19 -10.22 -15.64 -18.36
CA VAL A 19 -9.19 -14.94 -19.15
C VAL A 19 -8.03 -14.50 -18.26
N VAL A 20 -8.31 -13.85 -17.13
CA VAL A 20 -7.27 -13.33 -16.23
C VAL A 20 -6.49 -14.46 -15.54
N VAL A 21 -7.16 -15.56 -15.18
CA VAL A 21 -6.50 -16.77 -14.67
C VAL A 21 -5.56 -17.36 -15.72
N GLY A 22 -6.02 -17.47 -16.97
CA GLY A 22 -5.20 -17.97 -18.08
C GLY A 22 -3.97 -17.09 -18.33
N LEU A 23 -4.14 -15.77 -18.35
CA LEU A 23 -3.03 -14.82 -18.48
C LEU A 23 -2.06 -14.89 -17.30
N SER A 24 -2.55 -15.09 -16.08
CA SER A 24 -1.71 -15.21 -14.88
C SER A 24 -0.87 -16.49 -14.90
N LEU A 25 -1.46 -17.61 -15.33
CA LEU A 25 -0.74 -18.87 -15.54
C LEU A 25 0.31 -18.75 -16.65
N LEU A 26 -0.03 -18.09 -17.76
CA LEU A 26 0.90 -17.83 -18.85
C LEU A 26 2.05 -16.91 -18.41
N ALA A 27 1.80 -15.90 -17.58
CA ALA A 27 2.85 -15.04 -17.06
C ALA A 27 3.82 -15.82 -16.15
N CYS A 28 3.31 -16.68 -15.27
CA CYS A 28 4.13 -17.37 -14.28
C CYS A 28 4.88 -18.60 -14.82
N GLU A 29 4.23 -19.45 -15.61
CA GLU A 29 4.84 -20.66 -16.19
C GLU A 29 5.43 -20.41 -17.58
N GLY A 30 4.97 -19.37 -18.29
CA GLY A 30 5.56 -18.93 -19.55
C GLY A 30 6.87 -18.17 -19.36
N PHE A 31 7.41 -17.63 -20.46
CA PHE A 31 8.65 -16.85 -20.48
C PHE A 31 9.84 -17.52 -19.76
N GLY A 32 9.91 -18.85 -19.76
CA GLY A 32 11.01 -19.60 -19.13
C GLY A 32 10.99 -19.63 -17.59
N LYS A 33 9.82 -19.48 -16.95
CA LYS A 33 9.64 -19.51 -15.49
C LYS A 33 10.42 -18.45 -14.73
N GLN A 34 10.58 -17.26 -15.34
CA GLN A 34 11.30 -16.13 -14.74
C GLN A 34 10.69 -15.69 -13.40
N LEU A 35 9.37 -15.72 -13.24
CA LEU A 35 8.69 -15.38 -11.98
C LEU A 35 8.83 -16.45 -10.89
N GLN A 36 9.33 -17.65 -11.22
CA GLN A 36 9.59 -18.76 -10.30
C GLN A 36 8.38 -19.27 -9.49
N LEU A 37 7.17 -18.73 -9.70
CA LEU A 37 5.96 -19.13 -9.00
C LEU A 37 5.27 -20.29 -9.76
N PRO A 38 5.11 -21.47 -9.15
CA PRO A 38 4.41 -22.58 -9.78
C PRO A 38 2.89 -22.35 -9.85
N PHE A 39 2.21 -23.04 -10.76
CA PHE A 39 0.76 -22.94 -10.95
C PHE A 39 -0.07 -23.08 -9.65
N TRP A 40 0.33 -23.95 -8.73
CA TRP A 40 -0.36 -24.13 -7.44
C TRP A 40 -0.32 -22.84 -6.60
N GLY A 41 0.78 -22.09 -6.66
CA GLY A 41 0.94 -20.84 -5.92
C GLY A 41 -0.06 -19.79 -6.36
N ILE A 42 -0.38 -19.71 -7.66
CA ILE A 42 -1.40 -18.80 -8.19
C ILE A 42 -2.79 -19.20 -7.70
N LEU A 43 -3.12 -20.50 -7.78
CA LEU A 43 -4.41 -21.01 -7.28
C LEU A 43 -4.59 -20.73 -5.79
N LEU A 44 -3.53 -20.91 -5.00
CA LEU A 44 -3.51 -20.61 -3.58
C LEU A 44 -3.68 -19.11 -3.30
N ALA A 45 -2.97 -18.24 -4.04
CA ALA A 45 -3.11 -16.79 -3.92
C ALA A 45 -4.54 -16.32 -4.20
N MET A 46 -5.18 -16.89 -5.24
CA MET A 46 -6.58 -16.59 -5.57
C MET A 46 -7.55 -17.07 -4.51
N LEU A 47 -7.33 -18.27 -3.95
CA LEU A 47 -8.15 -18.79 -2.86
C LEU A 47 -8.05 -17.90 -1.62
N LEU A 48 -6.84 -17.47 -1.27
CA LEU A 48 -6.62 -16.52 -0.18
C LEU A 48 -7.33 -15.20 -0.46
N ALA A 49 -7.12 -14.60 -1.63
CA ALA A 49 -7.78 -13.36 -2.02
C ALA A 49 -9.30 -13.48 -1.89
N LEU A 50 -9.92 -14.56 -2.41
CA LEU A 50 -11.36 -14.79 -2.32
C LEU A 50 -11.84 -14.89 -0.86
N SER A 51 -11.15 -15.67 -0.03
CA SER A 51 -11.53 -15.89 1.38
C SER A 51 -11.44 -14.60 2.22
N PHE A 52 -10.40 -13.79 2.01
CA PHE A 52 -10.17 -12.57 2.77
C PHE A 52 -10.88 -11.34 2.20
N THR A 53 -11.36 -11.38 0.96
CA THR A 53 -12.09 -10.25 0.37
C THR A 53 -13.33 -9.88 1.18
N LEU A 54 -14.13 -10.85 1.63
CA LEU A 54 -15.36 -10.57 2.38
C LEU A 54 -15.10 -9.91 3.76
N PRO A 55 -14.27 -10.48 4.65
CA PRO A 55 -14.03 -9.87 5.96
C PRO A 55 -13.34 -8.51 5.83
N VAL A 56 -12.36 -8.38 4.93
CA VAL A 56 -11.67 -7.10 4.71
C VAL A 56 -12.63 -6.07 4.14
N ALA A 57 -13.50 -6.43 3.19
CA ALA A 57 -14.51 -5.50 2.66
C ALA A 57 -15.46 -4.99 3.75
N VAL A 58 -15.86 -5.82 4.72
CA VAL A 58 -16.70 -5.40 5.85
C VAL A 58 -15.96 -4.41 6.75
N ILE A 59 -14.69 -4.67 7.05
CA ILE A 59 -13.85 -3.76 7.84
C ILE A 59 -13.67 -2.44 7.09
N THR A 60 -13.32 -2.46 5.81
CA THR A 60 -13.16 -1.25 5.00
C THR A 60 -14.47 -0.47 4.91
N ALA A 61 -15.61 -1.15 4.76
CA ALA A 61 -16.92 -0.49 4.69
C ALA A 61 -17.34 0.20 6.01
N THR A 62 -16.84 -0.26 7.16
CA THR A 62 -17.19 0.27 8.48
C THR A 62 -16.18 1.28 9.01
N THR A 63 -14.89 1.09 8.71
CA THR A 63 -13.78 1.88 9.27
C THR A 63 -13.11 2.80 8.26
N ASN A 64 -13.43 2.64 6.97
CA ASN A 64 -12.71 3.28 5.85
C ASN A 64 -11.20 2.99 5.85
N GLN A 65 -10.77 1.90 6.50
CA GLN A 65 -9.40 1.42 6.54
C GLN A 65 -9.33 0.04 5.90
N GLN A 66 -8.40 -0.13 4.96
CA GLN A 66 -8.18 -1.39 4.27
C GLN A 66 -6.96 -2.10 4.87
N PRO A 67 -7.15 -3.09 5.76
CA PRO A 67 -6.03 -3.86 6.27
C PRO A 67 -5.34 -4.62 5.12
N GLY A 68 -4.03 -4.45 5.01
CA GLY A 68 -3.22 -5.09 3.96
C GLY A 68 -2.98 -6.57 4.24
N LEU A 69 -3.17 -7.42 3.22
CA LEU A 69 -2.83 -8.85 3.25
C LEU A 69 -1.35 -9.15 2.95
N ASN A 70 -0.56 -8.11 2.68
CA ASN A 70 0.83 -8.21 2.25
C ASN A 70 1.65 -9.16 3.14
N VAL A 71 1.66 -8.92 4.45
CA VAL A 71 2.47 -9.71 5.39
C VAL A 71 1.99 -11.16 5.51
N ILE A 72 0.67 -11.39 5.50
CA ILE A 72 0.11 -12.75 5.63
C ILE A 72 0.44 -13.57 4.39
N THR A 73 0.27 -12.98 3.20
CA THR A 73 0.57 -13.65 1.93
C THR A 73 2.06 -13.97 1.80
N GLU A 74 2.93 -13.02 2.15
CA GLU A 74 4.39 -13.20 2.19
C GLU A 74 4.84 -14.26 3.21
N LEU A 75 4.21 -14.31 4.39
CA LEU A 75 4.51 -15.30 5.41
C LEU A 75 4.12 -16.73 4.99
N ILE A 76 2.94 -16.91 4.38
CA ILE A 76 2.47 -18.22 3.91
C ILE A 76 3.41 -18.78 2.84
N ILE A 77 3.66 -18.01 1.78
CA ILE A 77 4.51 -18.48 0.67
C ILE A 77 5.98 -18.59 1.11
N GLY A 78 6.46 -17.73 2.01
CA GLY A 78 7.81 -17.80 2.56
C GLY A 78 8.05 -19.09 3.36
N TYR A 79 7.04 -19.64 4.04
CA TYR A 79 7.13 -20.96 4.69
C TYR A 79 7.01 -22.13 3.70
N MET A 80 6.13 -22.02 2.71
CA MET A 80 5.88 -23.10 1.75
C MET A 80 6.94 -23.21 0.65
N TYR A 81 7.53 -22.10 0.24
CA TYR A 81 8.44 -21.99 -0.89
C TYR A 81 9.60 -21.01 -0.62
N PRO A 82 10.44 -21.31 0.39
CA PRO A 82 11.54 -20.45 0.79
C PRO A 82 12.65 -20.37 -0.28
N GLY A 83 13.41 -19.27 -0.26
CA GLY A 83 14.58 -19.06 -1.10
C GLY A 83 14.29 -18.47 -2.48
N LYS A 84 13.02 -18.12 -2.77
CA LYS A 84 12.60 -17.60 -4.08
C LYS A 84 11.92 -16.23 -3.96
N PRO A 85 12.64 -15.12 -4.11
CA PRO A 85 12.10 -13.77 -3.91
C PRO A 85 11.05 -13.39 -4.95
N LEU A 86 11.28 -13.74 -6.22
CA LEU A 86 10.36 -13.42 -7.32
C LEU A 86 9.02 -14.15 -7.15
N ALA A 87 9.05 -15.39 -6.68
CA ALA A 87 7.83 -16.14 -6.37
C ALA A 87 7.05 -15.50 -5.22
N ASN A 88 7.75 -15.07 -4.16
CA ASN A 88 7.13 -14.39 -3.02
C ASN A 88 6.44 -13.07 -3.45
N VAL A 89 7.12 -12.27 -4.26
CA VAL A 89 6.60 -11.02 -4.82
C VAL A 89 5.36 -11.27 -5.68
N ALA A 90 5.43 -12.22 -6.61
CA ALA A 90 4.31 -12.56 -7.48
C ALA A 90 3.09 -13.01 -6.66
N PHE A 91 3.30 -13.89 -5.68
CA PHE A 91 2.24 -14.40 -4.81
C PHE A 91 1.57 -13.29 -4.00
N LYS A 92 2.36 -12.39 -3.40
CA LYS A 92 1.87 -11.21 -2.67
C LYS A 92 1.02 -10.31 -3.56
N THR A 93 1.49 -10.02 -4.77
CA THR A 93 0.78 -9.16 -5.73
C THR A 93 -0.57 -9.77 -6.11
N TYR A 94 -0.60 -11.04 -6.49
CA TYR A 94 -1.85 -11.74 -6.81
C TYR A 94 -2.79 -11.88 -5.61
N GLY A 95 -2.27 -12.07 -4.39
CA GLY A 95 -3.11 -12.17 -3.19
C GLY A 95 -3.70 -10.82 -2.76
N THR A 96 -2.88 -9.77 -2.70
CA THR A 96 -3.26 -8.50 -2.08
C THR A 96 -3.87 -7.50 -3.07
N ILE A 97 -3.30 -7.38 -4.27
CA ILE A 97 -3.81 -6.41 -5.26
C ILE A 97 -5.15 -6.87 -5.82
N SER A 98 -5.34 -8.18 -6.05
CA SER A 98 -6.64 -8.70 -6.49
C SER A 98 -7.74 -8.46 -5.46
N MET A 99 -7.46 -8.62 -4.17
CA MET A 99 -8.41 -8.25 -3.10
C MET A 99 -8.71 -6.75 -3.12
N SER A 100 -7.66 -5.92 -3.20
CA SER A 100 -7.80 -4.46 -3.17
C SER A 100 -8.64 -3.98 -4.34
N GLN A 101 -8.38 -4.51 -5.54
CA GLN A 101 -9.15 -4.21 -6.74
C GLN A 101 -10.60 -4.69 -6.64
N ALA A 102 -10.87 -5.85 -6.02
CA ALA A 102 -12.23 -6.32 -5.79
C ALA A 102 -13.02 -5.36 -4.88
N ILE A 103 -12.39 -4.81 -3.83
CA ILE A 103 -13.02 -3.85 -2.92
C ILE A 103 -13.28 -2.51 -3.62
N THR A 104 -12.32 -1.98 -4.36
CA THR A 104 -12.49 -0.76 -5.16
C THR A 104 -13.61 -0.91 -6.17
N PHE A 105 -13.65 -2.04 -6.88
CA PHE A 105 -14.68 -2.37 -7.85
C PHE A 105 -16.09 -2.44 -7.22
N LEU A 106 -16.22 -2.98 -6.01
CA LEU A 106 -17.47 -2.97 -5.24
C LEU A 106 -17.87 -1.55 -4.79
N SER A 107 -16.89 -0.73 -4.40
CA SER A 107 -17.11 0.68 -4.01
C SER A 107 -17.69 1.49 -5.17
N ASP A 108 -17.13 1.33 -6.37
CA ASP A 108 -17.61 1.98 -7.58
C ASP A 108 -19.01 1.54 -7.97
N PHE A 109 -19.35 0.25 -7.83
CA PHE A 109 -20.72 -0.21 -8.06
C PHE A 109 -21.71 0.44 -7.10
N LYS A 110 -21.31 0.64 -5.84
CA LYS A 110 -22.12 1.35 -4.85
C LYS A 110 -22.26 2.83 -5.20
N LEU A 111 -21.20 3.47 -5.67
CA LEU A 111 -21.26 4.85 -6.19
C LEU A 111 -22.19 4.95 -7.40
N GLY A 112 -22.06 4.05 -8.37
CA GLY A 112 -22.93 3.96 -9.54
C GLY A 112 -24.40 3.76 -9.15
N HIS A 113 -24.67 3.00 -8.09
CA HIS A 113 -25.99 2.86 -7.51
C HIS A 113 -26.54 4.19 -6.97
N TYR A 114 -25.73 4.99 -6.27
CA TYR A 114 -26.13 6.31 -5.79
C TYR A 114 -26.36 7.32 -6.93
N MET A 115 -25.52 7.27 -7.96
CA MET A 115 -25.58 8.16 -9.13
C MET A 115 -26.60 7.73 -10.20
N LYS A 116 -27.32 6.61 -9.98
CA LYS A 116 -28.31 6.03 -10.91
C LYS A 116 -27.73 5.65 -12.28
N ILE A 117 -26.46 5.22 -12.32
CA ILE A 117 -25.78 4.85 -13.56
C ILE A 117 -26.08 3.37 -13.88
N PRO A 118 -26.35 3.00 -15.14
CA PRO A 118 -26.56 1.60 -15.54
C PRO A 118 -25.34 0.72 -15.19
N PRO A 119 -25.54 -0.47 -14.57
CA PRO A 119 -24.45 -1.31 -14.08
C PRO A 119 -23.64 -1.96 -15.20
N LYS A 120 -24.25 -2.22 -16.38
CA LYS A 120 -23.54 -2.70 -17.58
C LYS A 120 -22.49 -1.70 -18.08
N SER A 121 -22.84 -0.41 -18.11
CA SER A 121 -21.92 0.66 -18.51
C SER A 121 -20.79 0.82 -17.49
N MET A 122 -21.10 0.72 -16.19
CA MET A 122 -20.09 0.74 -15.13
C MET A 122 -19.04 -0.36 -15.31
N PHE A 123 -19.48 -1.61 -15.55
CA PHE A 123 -18.57 -2.73 -15.79
C PHE A 123 -17.63 -2.48 -16.99
N ILE A 124 -18.16 -2.00 -18.11
CA ILE A 124 -17.37 -1.74 -19.32
C ILE A 124 -16.36 -0.61 -19.08
N VAL A 125 -16.79 0.49 -18.44
CA VAL A 125 -15.91 1.63 -18.16
C VAL A 125 -14.79 1.24 -17.21
N GLN A 126 -15.07 0.44 -16.18
CA GLN A 126 -14.05 -0.07 -15.26
C GLN A 126 -13.06 -0.99 -15.96
N LEU A 127 -13.53 -1.89 -16.84
CA LEU A 127 -12.67 -2.77 -17.61
C LEU A 127 -11.76 -1.96 -18.55
N ALA A 128 -12.34 -1.02 -19.30
CA ALA A 128 -11.59 -0.13 -20.19
C ALA A 128 -10.59 0.73 -19.43
N GLY A 129 -11.01 1.31 -18.30
CA GLY A 129 -10.16 2.10 -17.42
C GLY A 129 -9.00 1.30 -16.85
N THR A 130 -9.24 0.04 -16.46
CA THR A 130 -8.19 -0.87 -15.98
C THR A 130 -7.16 -1.14 -17.07
N LEU A 131 -7.59 -1.41 -18.30
CA LEU A 131 -6.69 -1.66 -19.45
C LEU A 131 -5.86 -0.42 -19.81
N VAL A 132 -6.48 0.77 -19.81
CA VAL A 132 -5.78 2.03 -20.07
C VAL A 132 -4.77 2.30 -18.96
N ALA A 133 -5.20 2.21 -17.69
CA ALA A 133 -4.33 2.43 -16.55
C ALA A 133 -3.14 1.46 -16.56
N SER A 134 -3.37 0.16 -16.73
CA SER A 134 -2.29 -0.84 -16.76
C SER A 134 -1.30 -0.58 -17.90
N SER A 135 -1.78 -0.17 -19.07
CA SER A 135 -0.93 0.13 -20.23
C SER A 135 -0.09 1.38 -20.00
N VAL A 136 -0.69 2.44 -19.45
CA VAL A 136 0.02 3.69 -19.13
C VAL A 136 1.04 3.46 -18.02
N TYR A 137 0.69 2.76 -16.95
CA TYR A 137 1.63 2.43 -15.87
C TYR A 137 2.82 1.59 -16.39
N PHE A 138 2.56 0.57 -17.20
CA PHE A 138 3.63 -0.24 -17.78
C PHE A 138 4.52 0.59 -18.72
N GLY A 139 3.92 1.36 -19.63
CA GLY A 139 4.65 2.17 -20.59
C GLY A 139 5.50 3.26 -19.94
N THR A 140 4.96 3.94 -18.93
CA THR A 140 5.70 4.96 -18.16
C THR A 140 6.83 4.36 -17.35
N SER A 141 6.60 3.22 -16.68
CA SER A 141 7.65 2.51 -15.93
C SER A 141 8.78 2.04 -16.86
N TRP A 142 8.44 1.47 -18.02
CA TRP A 142 9.41 1.03 -19.02
C TRP A 142 10.22 2.21 -19.57
N TRP A 143 9.55 3.31 -19.90
CA TRP A 143 10.20 4.53 -20.39
C TRP A 143 11.18 5.09 -19.36
N LEU A 144 10.76 5.16 -18.10
CA LEU A 144 11.56 5.73 -17.01
C LEU A 144 12.81 4.89 -16.73
N ILE A 145 12.67 3.56 -16.64
CA ILE A 145 13.79 2.63 -16.42
C ILE A 145 14.80 2.68 -17.58
N THR A 146 14.34 2.93 -18.81
CA THR A 146 15.23 2.99 -19.99
C THR A 146 15.89 4.36 -20.17
N SER A 147 15.24 5.43 -19.70
CA SER A 147 15.68 6.81 -19.95
C SER A 147 16.50 7.42 -18.81
N VAL A 148 16.24 7.03 -17.56
CA VAL A 148 16.95 7.53 -16.38
C VAL A 148 18.03 6.53 -15.98
N GLU A 149 19.29 6.92 -16.17
CA GLU A 149 20.43 6.10 -15.75
C GLU A 149 20.50 6.05 -14.20
N HIS A 150 20.76 4.87 -13.65
CA HIS A 150 20.86 4.63 -12.21
C HIS A 150 19.61 4.98 -11.37
N ILE A 151 18.41 4.82 -11.95
CA ILE A 151 17.16 4.98 -11.20
C ILE A 151 17.13 4.11 -9.93
N CYS A 152 16.65 4.68 -8.82
CA CYS A 152 16.59 4.05 -7.51
C CYS A 152 17.94 3.71 -6.85
N ASP A 153 19.09 4.12 -7.43
CA ASP A 153 20.40 3.97 -6.81
C ASP A 153 20.89 5.33 -6.25
N PRO A 154 20.61 5.64 -4.97
CA PRO A 154 20.94 6.94 -4.38
C PRO A 154 22.45 7.23 -4.38
N SER A 155 23.31 6.21 -4.49
CA SER A 155 24.77 6.40 -4.50
C SER A 155 25.31 6.95 -5.82
N LYS A 156 24.58 6.74 -6.91
CA LYS A 156 24.98 7.13 -8.27
C LYS A 156 24.14 8.26 -8.84
N LEU A 157 23.09 8.66 -8.12
CA LEU A 157 22.24 9.78 -8.50
C LEU A 157 22.89 11.10 -8.06
N PRO A 158 22.66 12.19 -8.82
CA PRO A 158 23.07 13.52 -8.38
C PRO A 158 22.35 13.90 -7.08
N GLU A 159 23.06 14.60 -6.19
CA GLU A 159 22.53 15.09 -4.91
C GLU A 159 21.20 15.83 -5.13
N GLY A 160 20.16 15.39 -4.42
CA GLY A 160 18.82 15.94 -4.55
C GLY A 160 17.99 15.45 -5.74
N SER A 161 18.37 14.34 -6.36
CA SER A 161 17.55 13.68 -7.38
C SER A 161 16.20 13.20 -6.81
N PRO A 162 15.07 13.42 -7.50
CA PRO A 162 13.77 12.91 -7.09
C PRO A 162 13.63 11.38 -7.28
N TRP A 163 14.59 10.72 -7.94
CA TRP A 163 14.50 9.33 -8.38
C TRP A 163 14.96 8.29 -7.35
N THR A 164 14.60 8.49 -6.07
CA THR A 164 15.03 7.65 -4.93
C THR A 164 14.15 6.43 -4.65
N CYS A 165 13.00 6.29 -5.31
CA CYS A 165 12.11 5.11 -5.28
C CYS A 165 11.86 4.45 -3.90
N PRO A 166 11.51 5.20 -2.84
CA PRO A 166 11.42 4.64 -1.48
C PRO A 166 10.38 3.52 -1.35
N GLY A 167 9.30 3.55 -2.14
CA GLY A 167 8.29 2.50 -2.16
C GLY A 167 8.80 1.18 -2.76
N ASP A 168 9.58 1.26 -3.83
CA ASP A 168 10.16 0.10 -4.50
C ASP A 168 11.27 -0.53 -3.66
N ASP A 169 12.06 0.27 -2.94
CA ASP A 169 13.06 -0.21 -1.98
C ASP A 169 12.43 -1.01 -0.84
N VAL A 170 11.31 -0.54 -0.28
CA VAL A 170 10.56 -1.29 0.74
C VAL A 170 10.05 -2.61 0.14
N PHE A 171 9.59 -2.59 -1.10
CA PHE A 171 9.10 -3.79 -1.78
C PHE A 171 10.23 -4.78 -2.09
N TYR A 172 11.40 -4.30 -2.49
CA TYR A 172 12.62 -5.08 -2.69
C TYR A 172 13.13 -5.70 -1.39
N ASN A 173 13.28 -4.90 -0.33
CA ASN A 173 13.69 -5.37 1.00
C ASN A 173 12.72 -6.42 1.57
N ALA A 174 11.41 -6.22 1.38
CA ALA A 174 10.40 -7.21 1.77
C ALA A 174 10.59 -8.55 1.02
N SER A 175 10.94 -8.51 -0.27
CA SER A 175 11.21 -9.72 -1.05
C SER A 175 12.40 -10.53 -0.52
N ILE A 176 13.42 -9.85 0.01
CA ILE A 176 14.60 -10.50 0.62
C ILE A 176 14.23 -11.10 1.97
N ILE A 177 13.57 -10.32 2.84
CA ILE A 177 13.20 -10.74 4.19
C ILE A 177 12.27 -11.95 4.15
N TRP A 178 11.18 -11.86 3.39
CA TRP A 178 10.13 -12.88 3.37
C TRP A 178 10.36 -13.97 2.34
N GLY A 179 11.04 -13.67 1.23
CA GLY A 179 11.27 -14.62 0.14
C GLY A 179 12.61 -15.36 0.24
N VAL A 180 13.74 -14.65 0.28
CA VAL A 180 15.09 -15.25 0.27
C VAL A 180 15.45 -15.88 1.61
N VAL A 181 15.44 -15.06 2.68
CA VAL A 181 15.77 -15.51 4.04
C VAL A 181 14.66 -16.42 4.57
N GLY A 182 13.42 -16.01 4.32
CA GLY A 182 12.22 -16.72 4.72
C GLY A 182 11.88 -16.50 6.20
N PRO A 183 10.59 -16.64 6.56
CA PRO A 183 10.12 -16.38 7.91
C PRO A 183 10.74 -17.34 8.96
N LEU A 184 11.13 -18.56 8.57
CA LEU A 184 11.75 -19.53 9.48
C LEU A 184 13.12 -19.07 10.03
N ARG A 185 13.92 -18.38 9.21
CA ARG A 185 15.25 -17.90 9.62
C ARG A 185 15.21 -16.48 10.18
N MET A 186 14.21 -15.68 9.84
CA MET A 186 14.08 -14.32 10.35
C MET A 186 13.29 -14.28 11.68
N PHE A 187 12.10 -14.89 11.67
CA PHE A 187 11.13 -14.84 12.77
C PHE A 187 10.95 -16.21 13.48
N GLY A 188 11.52 -17.29 12.95
CA GLY A 188 11.48 -18.60 13.61
C GLY A 188 12.48 -18.71 14.76
N PRO A 189 12.63 -19.91 15.37
CA PRO A 189 13.53 -20.14 16.49
C PRO A 189 15.02 -19.96 16.14
N LEU A 190 15.35 -19.97 14.84
CA LEU A 190 16.69 -19.77 14.30
C LEU A 190 17.03 -18.29 14.08
N GLY A 191 16.06 -17.38 14.25
CA GLY A 191 16.19 -15.97 13.91
C GLY A 191 16.30 -15.04 15.12
N LEU A 192 16.93 -13.89 14.91
CA LEU A 192 17.07 -12.82 15.90
C LEU A 192 15.71 -12.17 16.26
N TYR A 193 14.73 -12.20 15.33
CA TYR A 193 13.47 -11.48 15.46
C TYR A 193 12.29 -12.36 15.91
N SER A 194 12.55 -13.52 16.53
CA SER A 194 11.49 -14.45 16.94
C SER A 194 10.43 -13.82 17.85
N LYS A 195 10.85 -12.86 18.69
CA LYS A 195 9.95 -12.12 19.59
C LYS A 195 8.92 -11.24 18.86
N MET A 196 9.16 -10.87 17.59
CA MET A 196 8.20 -10.07 16.82
C MET A 196 6.90 -10.82 16.55
N ASN A 197 6.91 -12.17 16.53
CA ASN A 197 5.68 -12.94 16.37
C ASN A 197 4.68 -12.72 17.53
N TYR A 198 5.13 -12.30 18.71
CA TYR A 198 4.21 -11.94 19.81
C TYR A 198 3.35 -10.72 19.49
N LEU A 199 3.72 -9.90 18.49
CA LEU A 199 2.88 -8.80 18.02
C LEU A 199 1.58 -9.30 17.39
N PHE A 200 1.52 -10.50 16.81
CA PHE A 200 0.26 -11.10 16.36
C PHE A 200 -0.67 -11.38 17.54
N LEU A 201 -0.12 -11.86 18.67
CA LEU A 201 -0.89 -12.07 19.90
C LEU A 201 -1.38 -10.75 20.47
N ILE A 202 -0.52 -9.73 20.51
CA ILE A 202 -0.90 -8.38 20.94
C ILE A 202 -2.00 -7.83 20.04
N GLY A 203 -1.94 -8.04 18.72
CA GLY A 203 -2.98 -7.63 17.77
C GLY A 203 -4.33 -8.27 18.05
N ILE A 204 -4.36 -9.57 18.39
CA ILE A 204 -5.60 -10.30 18.75
C ILE A 204 -6.13 -9.83 20.10
N LEU A 205 -5.25 -9.57 21.06
CA LEU A 205 -5.64 -9.20 22.42
C LEU A 205 -5.97 -7.70 22.55
N ALA A 206 -5.42 -6.81 21.73
CA ALA A 206 -5.59 -5.36 21.86
C ALA A 206 -7.06 -4.87 21.84
N PRO A 207 -7.98 -5.45 21.06
CA PRO A 207 -9.40 -5.09 21.12
C PRO A 207 -10.11 -5.54 22.41
N VAL A 208 -9.59 -6.57 23.11
CA VAL A 208 -10.24 -7.17 24.28
C VAL A 208 -10.33 -6.18 25.46
N PRO A 209 -9.25 -5.45 25.84
CA PRO A 209 -9.34 -4.39 26.84
C PRO A 209 -10.41 -3.34 26.51
N VAL A 210 -10.48 -2.88 25.25
CA VAL A 210 -11.48 -1.88 24.84
C VAL A 210 -12.89 -2.43 24.98
N TRP A 211 -13.10 -3.70 24.63
CA TRP A 211 -14.37 -4.38 24.80
C TRP A 211 -14.74 -4.53 26.29
N VAL A 212 -13.80 -4.93 27.15
CA VAL A 212 -14.03 -5.05 28.60
C VAL A 212 -14.35 -3.68 29.22
N PHE A 213 -13.59 -2.64 28.87
CA PHE A 213 -13.83 -1.29 29.39
C PHE A 213 -15.16 -0.69 28.92
N SER A 214 -15.59 -0.97 27.68
CA SER A 214 -16.92 -0.53 27.21
C SER A 214 -18.07 -1.23 27.95
N ARG A 215 -17.86 -2.44 28.48
CA ARG A 215 -18.84 -3.15 29.33
C ARG A 215 -18.84 -2.65 30.77
N LEU A 216 -17.69 -2.31 31.33
CA LEU A 216 -17.55 -1.82 32.72
C LEU A 216 -18.03 -0.39 32.89
N PHE A 217 -17.83 0.47 31.88
CA PHE A 217 -18.20 1.89 31.91
C PHE A 217 -19.19 2.24 30.80
N PRO A 218 -20.45 1.76 30.88
CA PRO A 218 -21.45 1.99 29.83
C PRO A 218 -21.84 3.46 29.65
N GLU A 219 -21.63 4.31 30.66
CA GLU A 219 -21.88 5.76 30.57
C GLU A 219 -20.89 6.50 29.67
N GLN A 220 -19.73 5.89 29.41
CA GLN A 220 -18.60 6.52 28.74
C GLN A 220 -18.59 6.15 27.25
N MET A 221 -19.42 6.82 26.46
CA MET A 221 -19.62 6.55 25.01
C MET A 221 -18.36 6.69 24.15
N TRP A 222 -17.37 7.48 24.57
CA TRP A 222 -16.07 7.61 23.89
C TRP A 222 -15.24 6.32 23.83
N ILE A 223 -15.38 5.40 24.77
CA ILE A 223 -14.61 4.15 24.80
C ILE A 223 -15.00 3.26 23.60
N CYS A 224 -16.28 3.29 23.23
CA CYS A 224 -16.79 2.58 22.05
C CYS A 224 -16.26 3.14 20.72
N LEU A 225 -15.72 4.37 20.71
CA LEU A 225 -15.15 4.99 19.52
C LEU A 225 -13.68 4.61 19.31
N ILE A 226 -13.03 3.99 20.29
CA ILE A 226 -11.61 3.58 20.19
C ILE A 226 -11.53 2.33 19.32
N ASN A 227 -10.92 2.48 18.14
CA ASN A 227 -10.71 1.38 17.21
C ASN A 227 -9.22 0.99 17.16
N MET A 228 -8.86 -0.05 17.92
CA MET A 228 -7.48 -0.53 18.03
C MET A 228 -6.84 -0.93 16.68
N PRO A 229 -7.54 -1.66 15.78
CA PRO A 229 -7.04 -1.91 14.44
C PRO A 229 -6.61 -0.65 13.66
N ILE A 230 -7.35 0.45 13.77
CA ILE A 230 -7.02 1.72 13.08
C ILE A 230 -5.75 2.34 13.69
N ILE A 231 -5.65 2.33 15.02
CA ILE A 231 -4.49 2.89 15.74
C ILE A 231 -3.22 2.12 15.40
N ILE A 232 -3.26 0.78 15.45
CA ILE A 232 -2.12 -0.07 15.13
C ILE A 232 -1.79 -0.01 13.63
N GLY A 233 -2.81 0.07 12.78
CA GLY A 233 -2.66 0.18 11.33
C GLY A 233 -2.03 1.49 10.86
N GLY A 234 -2.14 2.57 11.64
CA GLY A 234 -1.56 3.87 11.29
C GLY A 234 -0.04 3.86 11.09
N ALA A 235 0.66 2.94 11.76
CA ALA A 235 2.11 2.76 11.60
C ALA A 235 2.50 2.00 10.31
N GLY A 236 1.53 1.44 9.57
CA GLY A 236 1.81 0.63 8.37
C GLY A 236 2.45 1.40 7.21
N GLY A 237 2.24 2.72 7.13
CA GLY A 237 2.86 3.59 6.13
C GLY A 237 4.24 4.12 6.51
N MET A 238 4.78 3.73 7.67
CA MET A 238 6.04 4.25 8.20
C MET A 238 7.27 3.87 7.37
N PRO A 239 7.40 2.64 6.81
CA PRO A 239 8.60 2.28 6.07
C PRO A 239 8.92 3.16 4.84
N PRO A 240 7.93 3.50 3.96
CA PRO A 240 8.21 4.39 2.83
C PRO A 240 8.07 5.88 3.17
N ALA A 241 7.47 6.25 4.30
CA ALA A 241 7.17 7.64 4.62
C ALA A 241 8.20 8.24 5.57
N LYS A 242 8.60 9.48 5.26
CA LYS A 242 9.49 10.26 6.12
C LYS A 242 8.80 10.67 7.42
N ALA A 243 9.57 10.90 8.48
CA ALA A 243 9.05 11.38 9.77
C ALA A 243 8.25 12.69 9.63
N VAL A 244 8.71 13.58 8.74
CA VAL A 244 8.01 14.83 8.40
C VAL A 244 6.60 14.57 7.88
N ASN A 245 6.39 13.52 7.08
CA ASN A 245 5.06 13.19 6.55
C ASN A 245 4.09 12.87 7.68
N TYR A 246 4.51 12.04 8.65
CA TYR A 246 3.69 11.69 9.81
C TYR A 246 3.38 12.90 10.70
N ILE A 247 4.36 13.76 10.95
CA ILE A 247 4.17 14.98 11.75
C ILE A 247 3.23 15.95 11.03
N CYS A 248 3.41 16.16 9.73
CA CYS A 248 2.55 17.02 8.92
C CYS A 248 1.12 16.48 8.84
N TRP A 249 0.93 15.17 8.63
CA TRP A 249 -0.39 14.53 8.67
C TRP A 249 -1.06 14.72 10.03
N GLY A 250 -0.32 14.55 11.12
CA GLY A 250 -0.79 14.80 12.48
C GLY A 250 -1.21 16.26 12.68
N ALA A 251 -0.39 17.22 12.27
CA ALA A 251 -0.66 18.65 12.41
C ALA A 251 -1.89 19.09 11.61
N VAL A 252 -1.97 18.71 10.33
CA VAL A 252 -3.12 18.99 9.46
C VAL A 252 -4.37 18.29 9.99
N GLY A 253 -4.25 17.03 10.41
CA GLY A 253 -5.32 16.26 11.02
C GLY A 253 -5.89 16.92 12.26
N ILE A 254 -5.04 17.38 13.19
CA ILE A 254 -5.45 18.11 14.40
C ILE A 254 -6.09 19.45 14.02
N PHE A 255 -5.48 20.22 13.11
CA PHE A 255 -6.02 21.51 12.71
C PHE A 255 -7.44 21.39 12.14
N PHE A 256 -7.67 20.52 11.16
CA PHE A 256 -8.98 20.36 10.54
C PHE A 256 -9.99 19.63 11.43
N ASN A 257 -9.60 18.56 12.12
CA ASN A 257 -10.55 17.74 12.89
C ASN A 257 -10.78 18.26 14.32
N PHE A 258 -9.86 19.03 14.91
CA PHE A 258 -10.03 19.59 16.25
C PHE A 258 -10.42 21.07 16.19
N PHE A 259 -9.62 21.91 15.53
CA PHE A 259 -9.84 23.35 15.54
C PHE A 259 -10.99 23.76 14.61
N VAL A 260 -10.93 23.38 13.33
CA VAL A 260 -11.95 23.75 12.35
C VAL A 260 -13.29 23.08 12.65
N TYR A 261 -13.29 21.81 13.07
CA TYR A 261 -14.52 21.12 13.47
C TYR A 261 -15.24 21.83 14.63
N ARG A 262 -14.51 22.26 15.68
CA ARG A 262 -15.11 22.93 16.85
C ARG A 262 -15.60 24.34 16.53
N ARG A 263 -14.87 25.10 15.72
CA ARG A 263 -15.18 26.51 15.41
C ARG A 263 -16.17 26.67 14.26
N PHE A 264 -16.10 25.84 13.23
CA PHE A 264 -16.80 25.97 11.95
C PHE A 264 -17.44 24.66 11.47
N LYS A 265 -18.21 24.00 12.34
CA LYS A 265 -18.83 22.70 12.08
C LYS A 265 -19.63 22.62 10.76
N GLY A 266 -20.38 23.68 10.43
CA GLY A 266 -21.17 23.73 9.20
C GLY A 266 -20.32 23.77 7.93
N TRP A 267 -19.17 24.46 7.96
CA TRP A 267 -18.24 24.47 6.85
C TRP A 267 -17.53 23.12 6.71
N TRP A 268 -17.07 22.56 7.82
CA TRP A 268 -16.34 21.29 7.85
C TRP A 268 -17.18 20.16 7.26
N ALA A 269 -18.45 20.03 7.66
CA ALA A 269 -19.32 18.96 7.19
C ALA A 269 -19.61 19.02 5.67
N ARG A 270 -19.58 20.22 5.08
CA ARG A 270 -19.90 20.42 3.65
C ARG A 270 -18.65 20.37 2.75
N HIS A 271 -17.53 20.95 3.18
CA HIS A 271 -16.40 21.21 2.29
C HIS A 271 -15.14 20.42 2.61
N ASN A 272 -14.99 19.85 3.81
CA ASN A 272 -13.72 19.22 4.21
C ASN A 272 -13.32 18.07 3.28
N TYR A 273 -14.28 17.20 2.91
CA TYR A 273 -14.02 16.11 1.97
C TYR A 273 -13.71 16.60 0.55
N ILE A 274 -14.38 17.66 0.09
CA ILE A 274 -14.13 18.25 -1.24
C ILE A 274 -12.75 18.92 -1.27
N LEU A 275 -12.37 19.62 -0.19
CA LEU A 275 -11.06 20.22 -0.04
C LEU A 275 -9.97 19.15 -0.04
N SER A 276 -10.15 18.05 0.71
CA SER A 276 -9.21 16.92 0.71
C SER A 276 -9.01 16.38 -0.70
N ALA A 277 -10.11 16.08 -1.41
CA ALA A 277 -10.03 15.59 -2.78
C ALA A 277 -9.37 16.61 -3.74
N GLY A 278 -9.62 17.91 -3.53
CA GLY A 278 -9.01 18.99 -4.30
C GLY A 278 -7.51 19.13 -4.04
N LEU A 279 -7.06 18.94 -2.80
CA LEU A 279 -5.63 18.94 -2.44
C LEU A 279 -4.93 17.73 -3.06
N ASP A 280 -5.51 16.53 -2.99
CA ASP A 280 -4.93 15.32 -3.58
C ASP A 280 -4.81 15.45 -5.11
N ALA A 281 -5.86 15.90 -5.78
CA ALA A 281 -5.83 16.17 -7.22
C ALA A 281 -4.84 17.29 -7.57
N GLY A 282 -4.80 18.36 -6.78
CA GLY A 282 -3.88 19.48 -6.96
C GLY A 282 -2.42 19.04 -6.88
N VAL A 283 -2.07 18.20 -5.89
CA VAL A 283 -0.72 17.63 -5.77
C VAL A 283 -0.39 16.77 -7.00
N ALA A 284 -1.31 15.94 -7.48
CA ALA A 284 -1.08 15.10 -8.67
C ALA A 284 -0.84 15.94 -9.93
N PHE A 285 -1.67 16.95 -10.19
CA PHE A 285 -1.48 17.84 -11.34
C PHE A 285 -0.20 18.67 -11.24
N MET A 286 0.10 19.21 -10.05
CA MET A 286 1.33 19.95 -9.81
C MET A 286 2.56 19.07 -9.98
N ALA A 287 2.54 17.81 -9.54
CA ALA A 287 3.65 16.88 -9.73
C ALA A 287 3.95 16.66 -11.22
N ILE A 288 2.92 16.44 -12.06
CA ILE A 288 3.08 16.29 -13.50
C ILE A 288 3.62 17.58 -14.13
N LEU A 289 3.08 18.73 -13.74
CA LEU A 289 3.53 20.04 -14.23
C LEU A 289 5.00 20.28 -13.87
N CYS A 290 5.38 20.08 -12.61
CA CYS A 290 6.75 20.23 -12.11
C CYS A 290 7.70 19.25 -12.80
N TYR A 291 7.26 18.02 -13.07
CA TYR A 291 8.06 17.05 -13.82
C TYR A 291 8.45 17.60 -15.21
N PHE A 292 7.46 17.97 -16.02
CA PHE A 292 7.71 18.42 -17.40
C PHE A 292 8.38 19.79 -17.50
N THR A 293 8.17 20.68 -16.53
CA THR A 293 8.71 22.05 -16.58
C THR A 293 10.09 22.18 -15.94
N LEU A 294 10.36 21.44 -14.86
CA LEU A 294 11.56 21.60 -14.04
C LEU A 294 12.42 20.34 -14.02
N GLN A 295 11.85 19.19 -13.62
CA GLN A 295 12.64 17.96 -13.38
C GLN A 295 13.24 17.38 -14.66
N VAL A 296 12.56 17.48 -15.80
CA VAL A 296 13.12 17.10 -17.12
C VAL A 296 14.33 17.95 -17.52
N ARG A 297 14.51 19.13 -16.92
CA ARG A 297 15.66 20.02 -17.12
C ARG A 297 16.65 19.98 -15.95
N ASP A 298 16.58 18.95 -15.11
CA ASP A 298 17.39 18.76 -13.91
C ASP A 298 17.28 19.89 -12.86
N ILE A 299 16.16 20.63 -12.86
CA ILE A 299 15.88 21.66 -11.86
C ILE A 299 15.10 21.01 -10.72
N ASN A 300 15.82 20.48 -9.72
CA ASN A 300 15.23 19.65 -8.66
C ASN A 300 14.65 20.41 -7.45
N GLY A 301 14.41 21.71 -7.57
CA GLY A 301 13.79 22.53 -6.52
C GLY A 301 14.65 23.73 -6.11
N MET A 302 14.17 24.53 -5.16
CA MET A 302 14.92 25.68 -4.63
C MET A 302 15.90 25.22 -3.56
N ARG A 303 17.19 25.57 -3.69
CA ARG A 303 18.18 25.39 -2.63
C ARG A 303 17.90 26.43 -1.52
N TRP A 304 17.54 25.97 -0.32
CA TRP A 304 17.38 26.83 0.86
C TRP A 304 17.97 26.14 2.10
N TRP A 305 18.16 26.91 3.17
CA TRP A 305 18.78 26.39 4.39
C TRP A 305 17.92 25.25 4.98
N GLY A 306 18.50 24.06 5.11
CA GLY A 306 17.78 22.86 5.59
C GLY A 306 17.08 22.04 4.51
N LEU A 307 17.30 22.34 3.22
CA LEU A 307 16.85 21.52 2.10
C LEU A 307 18.03 21.27 1.15
N ASP A 308 19.03 20.56 1.66
CA ASP A 308 19.64 19.58 0.77
C ASP A 308 18.50 18.59 0.50
N LEU A 309 18.07 18.48 -0.76
CA LEU A 309 16.98 17.57 -1.16
C LEU A 309 17.25 16.11 -0.73
N ASP A 310 18.50 15.84 -0.37
CA ASP A 310 18.93 14.74 0.48
C ASP A 310 18.61 15.06 1.96
N ASP A 311 17.35 14.81 2.36
CA ASP A 311 16.96 14.59 3.77
C ASP A 311 17.71 13.42 4.43
N HIS A 312 18.61 12.77 3.69
CA HIS A 312 19.61 11.90 4.24
C HIS A 312 20.51 12.76 5.12
N CYS A 313 20.18 12.82 6.42
CA CYS A 313 21.24 12.95 7.40
C CYS A 313 22.31 11.95 6.95
N PRO A 314 23.53 12.38 6.60
CA PRO A 314 24.53 11.47 6.06
C PRO A 314 24.86 10.36 7.07
N LEU A 315 24.50 10.58 8.34
CA LEU A 315 24.60 9.65 9.45
C LEU A 315 23.43 8.66 9.56
N ALA A 316 22.34 8.83 8.81
CA ALA A 316 21.17 7.95 8.90
C ALA A 316 21.42 6.56 8.30
N SER A 317 22.32 6.46 7.31
CA SER A 317 22.81 5.19 6.76
C SER A 317 23.91 4.57 7.60
N CYS A 318 24.45 5.31 8.58
CA CYS A 318 25.56 4.84 9.39
C CYS A 318 25.12 3.78 10.40
N PRO A 319 25.89 2.68 10.51
CA PRO A 319 25.59 1.66 11.49
C PRO A 319 25.73 2.23 12.89
N THR A 320 24.69 2.07 13.70
CA THR A 320 24.69 2.46 15.12
C THR A 320 25.13 1.32 16.04
N ALA A 321 25.42 0.15 15.48
CA ALA A 321 25.89 -1.00 16.23
C ALA A 321 27.38 -0.84 16.60
N PRO A 322 27.77 -1.10 17.86
CA PRO A 322 29.15 -0.94 18.29
C PRO A 322 30.08 -1.90 17.54
N GLY A 323 31.22 -1.38 17.07
CA GLY A 323 32.25 -2.15 16.37
C GLY A 323 32.05 -2.38 14.87
N ILE A 324 31.05 -1.73 14.23
CA ILE A 324 30.90 -1.75 12.76
C ILE A 324 31.50 -0.47 12.18
N GLU A 325 32.64 -0.59 11.49
CA GLU A 325 33.28 0.53 10.80
C GLU A 325 32.81 0.58 9.34
N VAL A 326 32.18 1.68 8.97
CA VAL A 326 31.81 2.01 7.58
C VAL A 326 32.46 3.35 7.25
N GLU A 327 33.08 3.42 6.07
CA GLU A 327 33.77 4.62 5.60
C GLU A 327 32.78 5.81 5.54
N GLY A 328 33.10 6.91 6.23
CA GLY A 328 32.22 8.08 6.35
C GLY A 328 31.28 8.11 7.56
N CYS A 329 31.30 7.10 8.43
CA CYS A 329 30.41 6.99 9.59
C CYS A 329 31.14 7.07 10.95
N PRO A 330 30.53 7.69 11.99
CA PRO A 330 31.11 7.72 13.33
C PRO A 330 31.05 6.31 13.95
N VAL A 331 32.18 5.87 14.49
CA VAL A 331 32.29 4.59 15.18
C VAL A 331 31.80 4.76 16.61
N PHE A 332 30.71 4.07 16.96
CA PHE A 332 30.27 3.96 18.34
C PHE A 332 31.10 2.86 19.03
N THR A 333 31.86 3.26 20.05
CA THR A 333 32.74 2.38 20.84
C THR A 333 32.00 1.72 21.98
#